data_AF-A0A529ASC5-F1
#
_entry.id   AF-A0A529ASC5-F1
#
_cell.length_a   1.000
_cell.length_b   1.000
_cell.length_c   1.000
_cell.angle_alpha   90.00
_cell.angle_beta   90.00
_cell.angle_gamma   90.00
#
_symmetry.space_group_name_H-M   'P 1'
#
loop_
_entity.id
_entity.type
_entity.pdbx_description
1 polymer ?
#
loop_
_entity_poly.entity_id
_entity_poly.type
_entity_poly.pdbx_seq_one_letter_code
_entity_poly.pdbx_strand_id
1 'polypeptide(L)'
;MGRLNPNFDCIPSDFYVTPPRALPPLLPFLEPQRRYVEPAAGNGALIDLLAQHGHCCVAAFDIDPHRNDIAARNALDLGEADLGDATIFLTNLPWSWPVFPQLVKHLIALRPLWTLAPARFAHAARSATLVDRCSHIVCVPRLQWIPGTRDQSTQDTVWLRFDASHRGGPHFYPRETRSADPWATEA
;
A
#
# COMPACT_ATOMS: atom_id res chain seq x y z
N MET A 1 12.81 9.78 -26.70
CA MET A 1 12.90 9.49 -25.26
C MET A 1 12.70 10.79 -24.50
N GLY A 2 11.55 10.98 -23.85
CA GLY A 2 11.31 12.17 -23.02
C GLY A 2 12.21 12.13 -21.79
N ARG A 3 13.07 13.14 -21.62
CA ARG A 3 13.83 13.33 -20.37
C ARG A 3 12.83 13.71 -19.29
N LEU A 4 12.81 12.96 -18.18
CA LEU A 4 12.14 13.39 -16.96
C LEU A 4 12.73 14.74 -16.56
N ASN A 5 11.87 15.74 -16.36
CA ASN A 5 12.28 17.09 -15.99
C ASN A 5 12.96 17.02 -14.60
N PRO A 6 14.23 17.42 -14.46
CA PRO A 6 15.00 17.24 -13.21
C PRO A 6 14.60 18.17 -12.06
N ASN A 7 13.58 19.02 -12.24
CA ASN A 7 13.19 20.07 -11.29
C ASN A 7 12.12 19.65 -10.27
N PHE A 8 12.00 18.36 -9.96
CA PHE A 8 11.22 17.94 -8.80
C PHE A 8 12.21 17.49 -7.73
N ASP A 9 12.38 18.31 -6.69
CA ASP A 9 13.14 17.92 -5.51
C ASP A 9 12.59 16.58 -4.99
N CYS A 10 13.41 15.53 -5.01
CA CYS A 10 13.07 14.28 -4.35
C CYS A 10 12.79 14.59 -2.88
N ILE A 11 11.58 14.29 -2.41
CA ILE A 11 11.23 14.44 -0.99
C ILE A 11 12.22 13.58 -0.20
N PRO A 12 13.11 14.18 0.62
CA PRO A 12 14.01 13.43 1.46
C PRO A 12 13.17 12.55 2.38
N SER A 13 13.52 11.27 2.49
CA SER A 13 12.89 10.25 3.36
C SER A 13 11.82 9.33 2.74
N ASP A 14 11.48 9.41 1.45
CA ASP A 14 10.42 8.54 0.86
C ASP A 14 9.06 8.67 1.60
N PHE A 15 8.86 9.75 2.36
CA PHE A 15 7.65 10.01 3.12
C PHE A 15 6.57 10.56 2.20
N TYR A 16 5.57 9.73 1.92
CA TYR A 16 4.41 10.10 1.11
C TYR A 16 3.13 9.87 1.92
N VAL A 17 2.51 10.97 2.35
CA VAL A 17 1.20 10.95 3.02
C VAL A 17 0.20 10.28 2.10
N THR A 18 -0.44 9.20 2.57
CA THR A 18 -1.38 8.41 1.77
C THR A 18 -2.62 9.23 1.39
N PRO A 19 -2.87 9.47 0.08
CA PRO A 19 -4.01 10.27 -0.35
C PRO A 19 -5.33 9.53 -0.15
N PRO A 20 -6.43 10.20 0.23
CA PRO A 20 -7.74 9.58 0.43
C PRO A 20 -8.22 8.76 -0.77
N ARG A 21 -7.90 9.18 -1.99
CA ARG A 21 -8.28 8.51 -3.24
C ARG A 21 -7.63 7.15 -3.46
N ALA A 22 -6.60 6.80 -2.68
CA ALA A 22 -5.99 5.49 -2.72
C ALA A 22 -6.88 4.41 -2.07
N LEU A 23 -7.75 4.80 -1.14
CA LEU A 23 -8.49 3.84 -0.30
C LEU A 23 -9.68 3.16 -1.00
N PRO A 24 -10.56 3.85 -1.76
CA PRO A 24 -11.79 3.23 -2.28
C PRO A 24 -11.59 1.92 -3.06
N PRO A 25 -10.57 1.78 -3.93
CA PRO A 25 -10.32 0.51 -4.63
C PRO A 25 -9.91 -0.65 -3.72
N LEU A 26 -9.39 -0.38 -2.52
CA LEU A 26 -8.99 -1.40 -1.56
C LEU A 26 -10.18 -1.94 -0.75
N LEU A 27 -11.16 -1.08 -0.44
CA LEU A 27 -12.27 -1.41 0.48
C LEU A 27 -13.00 -2.73 0.16
N PRO A 28 -13.30 -3.07 -1.12
CA PRO A 28 -13.99 -4.34 -1.44
C PRO A 28 -13.22 -5.60 -1.04
N PHE A 29 -11.90 -5.50 -0.81
CA PHE A 29 -11.02 -6.61 -0.43
C PHE A 29 -10.83 -6.75 1.08
N LEU A 30 -11.38 -5.83 1.87
CA LEU A 30 -11.28 -5.84 3.33
C LEU A 30 -12.58 -6.39 3.93
N GLU A 31 -12.47 -7.23 4.96
CA GLU A 31 -13.66 -7.57 5.75
C GLU A 31 -14.14 -6.34 6.53
N PRO A 32 -15.45 -6.23 6.80
CA PRO A 32 -15.99 -5.21 7.69
C PRO A 32 -15.24 -5.18 9.03
N GLN A 33 -14.95 -3.98 9.54
CA GLN A 33 -14.25 -3.78 10.82
C GLN A 33 -12.90 -4.51 10.92
N ARG A 34 -12.22 -4.71 9.78
CA ARG A 34 -10.89 -5.30 9.74
C ARG A 34 -9.96 -4.70 10.80
N ARG A 35 -9.30 -5.59 11.55
CA ARG A 35 -8.27 -5.28 12.53
C ARG A 35 -6.89 -5.48 11.92
N TYR A 36 -6.08 -4.43 11.90
CA TYR A 36 -4.79 -4.41 11.19
C TYR A 36 -3.69 -3.70 11.99
N VAL A 37 -2.45 -3.92 11.58
CA VAL A 37 -1.28 -3.13 12.02
C VAL A 37 -0.78 -2.27 10.86
N GLU A 38 -0.38 -1.04 11.16
CA GLU A 38 0.26 -0.12 10.21
C GLU A 38 1.76 0.03 10.56
N PRO A 39 2.66 -0.77 9.94
CA PRO A 39 4.07 -0.84 10.33
C PRO A 39 4.95 0.32 9.82
N ALA A 40 4.44 1.19 8.95
CA ALA A 40 5.11 2.38 8.46
C ALA A 40 4.10 3.53 8.35
N ALA A 41 3.61 3.95 9.51
CA ALA A 41 2.42 4.79 9.66
C ALA A 41 2.69 6.28 9.41
N GLY A 42 3.94 6.73 9.49
CA GLY A 42 4.31 8.13 9.29
C GLY A 42 3.54 9.09 10.21
N ASN A 43 2.65 9.90 9.61
CA ASN A 43 1.76 10.82 10.35
C ASN A 43 0.38 10.23 10.69
N GLY A 44 0.11 8.98 10.33
CA GLY A 44 -1.16 8.29 10.59
C GLY A 44 -2.31 8.62 9.63
N ALA A 45 -2.05 9.25 8.48
CA ALA A 45 -3.12 9.61 7.54
C ALA A 45 -3.94 8.39 7.05
N LEU A 46 -3.29 7.25 6.83
CA LEU A 46 -3.97 6.03 6.42
C LEU A 46 -4.79 5.42 7.58
N ILE A 47 -4.31 5.52 8.83
CA ILE A 47 -5.07 5.20 10.04
C ILE A 47 -6.39 5.98 10.05
N ASP A 48 -6.33 7.29 9.91
CA ASP A 48 -7.51 8.15 9.97
C ASP A 48 -8.50 7.84 8.83
N LEU A 49 -8.00 7.56 7.63
CA LEU A 49 -8.83 7.19 6.48
C LEU A 49 -9.54 5.85 6.66
N LEU A 50 -8.85 4.85 7.21
CA LEU A 50 -9.41 3.53 7.47
C LEU A 50 -10.41 3.55 8.63
N ALA A 51 -10.15 4.34 9.66
CA ALA A 51 -11.07 4.54 10.78
C ALA A 51 -12.42 5.14 10.33
N GLN A 52 -12.41 6.05 9.35
CA GLN A 52 -13.64 6.60 8.75
C GLN A 52 -14.51 5.54 8.06
N HIS A 53 -13.92 4.39 7.70
CA HIS A 53 -14.61 3.25 7.09
C HIS A 53 -14.84 2.10 8.08
N GLY A 54 -14.62 2.34 9.37
CA GLY A 54 -14.89 1.40 10.46
C GLY A 54 -13.81 0.35 10.71
N HIS A 55 -12.65 0.44 10.05
CA HIS A 55 -11.51 -0.45 10.30
C HIS A 55 -10.75 -0.01 11.55
N CYS A 56 -10.11 -0.97 12.24
CA CYS A 56 -9.45 -0.72 13.52
C CYS A 56 -7.93 -0.96 13.40
N CYS A 57 -7.16 0.11 13.57
CA CYS A 57 -5.72 0.00 13.76
C CYS A 57 -5.44 -0.50 15.19
N VAL A 58 -4.85 -1.69 15.31
CA VAL A 58 -4.51 -2.33 16.60
C VAL A 58 -3.20 -1.77 17.14
N ALA A 59 -2.23 -1.56 16.25
CA ALA A 59 -0.95 -0.96 16.56
C ALA A 59 -0.40 -0.24 15.32
N ALA A 60 0.36 0.82 15.56
CA ALA A 60 1.00 1.61 14.51
C ALA A 60 2.46 1.87 14.89
N PHE A 61 3.33 1.78 13.89
CA PHE A 61 4.77 1.96 14.05
C PHE A 61 5.33 2.81 12.92
N ASP A 62 6.38 3.57 13.22
CA ASP A 62 7.22 4.21 12.21
C ASP A 62 8.62 4.45 12.78
N ILE A 63 9.63 4.57 11.92
CA ILE A 63 10.99 4.96 12.36
C ILE A 63 11.07 6.45 12.71
N ASP A 64 10.21 7.28 12.13
CA ASP A 64 10.09 8.72 12.38
C ASP A 64 8.60 9.09 12.51
N PRO A 65 7.93 8.71 13.61
CA PRO A 65 6.50 8.94 13.78
C PRO A 65 6.21 10.43 14.00
N HIS A 66 5.21 10.95 13.28
CA HIS A 66 4.79 12.35 13.40
C HIS A 66 3.50 12.50 14.22
N ARG A 67 3.20 11.50 15.07
CA ARG A 67 1.99 11.43 15.91
C ARG A 67 2.27 10.60 17.17
N ASN A 68 1.69 11.00 18.31
CA ASN A 68 2.02 10.43 19.64
C ASN A 68 1.50 9.00 19.90
N ASP A 69 0.50 8.55 19.16
CA ASP A 69 -0.08 7.20 19.25
C ASP A 69 0.57 6.22 18.25
N ILE A 70 1.64 6.63 17.57
CA ILE A 70 2.47 5.80 16.71
C ILE A 70 3.79 5.55 17.44
N ALA A 71 4.14 4.28 17.65
CA ALA A 71 5.37 3.93 18.35
C ALA A 71 6.59 4.06 17.43
N ALA A 72 7.65 4.71 17.93
CA ALA A 72 8.93 4.83 17.23
C ALA A 72 9.65 3.48 17.17
N ARG A 73 9.55 2.77 16.04
CA ARG A 73 10.13 1.43 15.85
C ARG A 73 10.34 1.08 14.38
N ASN A 74 11.40 0.31 14.11
CA ASN A 74 11.63 -0.25 12.79
C ASN A 74 10.71 -1.45 12.53
N ALA A 75 10.01 -1.44 11.40
CA ALA A 75 9.15 -2.52 10.96
C ALA A 75 9.87 -3.89 10.86
N LEU A 76 11.18 -3.90 10.61
CA LEU A 76 11.99 -5.13 10.59
C LEU A 76 12.22 -5.75 11.98
N ASP A 77 11.92 -5.01 13.05
CA ASP A 77 12.07 -5.46 14.44
C ASP A 77 10.72 -5.90 15.05
N LEU A 78 9.63 -5.88 14.27
CA LEU A 78 8.31 -6.32 14.72
C LEU A 78 8.25 -7.85 14.85
N GLY A 79 7.54 -8.34 15.86
CA GLY A 79 7.23 -9.75 16.06
C GLY A 79 5.81 -9.95 16.60
N GLU A 80 5.44 -11.19 16.91
CA GLU A 80 4.07 -11.57 17.32
C GLU A 80 3.52 -10.75 18.49
N ALA A 81 4.37 -10.38 19.46
CA ALA A 81 3.97 -9.58 20.62
C ALA A 81 3.47 -8.17 20.24
N ASP A 82 3.86 -7.67 19.06
CA ASP A 82 3.52 -6.33 18.59
C ASP A 82 2.19 -6.27 17.83
N LEU A 83 1.61 -7.43 17.48
CA LEU A 83 0.49 -7.50 16.55
C LEU A 83 -0.88 -7.53 17.23
N GLY A 84 -0.92 -7.84 18.52
CA GLY A 84 -2.17 -8.09 19.24
C GLY A 84 -3.03 -9.12 18.52
N ASP A 85 -4.29 -8.77 18.26
CA ASP A 85 -5.25 -9.60 17.52
C ASP A 85 -5.43 -9.17 16.04
N ALA A 86 -4.49 -8.38 15.50
CA ALA A 86 -4.52 -8.01 14.10
C ALA A 86 -4.29 -9.23 13.19
N THR A 87 -4.99 -9.22 12.05
CA THR A 87 -4.97 -10.34 11.09
C THR A 87 -4.15 -10.05 9.84
N ILE A 88 -3.89 -8.76 9.56
CA ILE A 88 -3.15 -8.29 8.39
C ILE A 88 -2.31 -7.07 8.74
N PHE A 89 -1.32 -6.78 7.90
CA PHE A 89 -0.73 -5.46 7.79
C PHE A 89 -1.40 -4.66 6.67
N LEU A 90 -1.60 -3.36 6.89
CA LEU A 90 -2.11 -2.43 5.88
C LEU A 90 -1.34 -1.12 6.02
N THR A 91 -0.62 -0.69 4.97
CA THR A 91 0.35 0.42 5.08
C THR A 91 0.70 1.03 3.72
N ASN A 92 1.47 2.11 3.72
CA ASN A 92 2.24 2.57 2.56
C ASN A 92 3.73 2.41 2.85
N LEU A 93 4.32 1.25 2.55
CA LEU A 93 5.76 1.02 2.78
C LEU A 93 6.63 2.00 1.99
N PRO A 94 7.85 2.31 2.45
CA PRO A 94 8.82 3.05 1.65
C PRO A 94 9.14 2.29 0.36
N TRP A 95 9.18 2.99 -0.77
CA TRP A 95 9.33 2.37 -2.10
C TRP A 95 10.79 2.10 -2.50
N SER A 96 11.75 2.61 -1.73
CA SER A 96 13.17 2.36 -1.93
C SER A 96 13.50 0.86 -1.98
N TRP A 97 14.05 0.43 -3.12
CA TRP A 97 14.22 -1.00 -3.43
C TRP A 97 15.16 -1.77 -2.50
N PRO A 98 16.24 -1.21 -1.92
CA PRO A 98 17.02 -1.95 -0.93
C PRO A 98 16.20 -2.36 0.30
N VAL A 99 15.16 -1.59 0.65
CA VAL A 99 14.39 -1.77 1.89
C VAL A 99 13.07 -2.50 1.64
N PHE A 100 12.33 -2.14 0.58
CA PHE A 100 10.99 -2.68 0.30
C PHE A 100 10.90 -4.22 0.31
N PRO A 101 11.79 -4.98 -0.38
CA PRO A 101 11.75 -6.45 -0.35
C PRO A 101 12.07 -7.05 1.02
N GLN A 102 12.90 -6.39 1.84
CA GLN A 102 13.21 -6.87 3.18
C GLN A 102 11.99 -6.73 4.09
N LEU A 103 11.32 -5.57 4.03
CA LEU A 103 10.08 -5.30 4.74
C LEU A 103 8.98 -6.28 4.32
N VAL A 104 8.75 -6.46 3.02
CA VAL A 104 7.75 -7.40 2.52
C VAL A 104 8.05 -8.81 3.05
N LYS A 105 9.29 -9.31 2.91
CA LYS A 105 9.65 -10.66 3.37
C LYS A 105 9.45 -10.86 4.87
N HIS A 106 9.87 -9.87 5.67
CA HIS A 106 9.72 -9.92 7.13
C HIS A 106 8.25 -9.90 7.54
N LEU A 107 7.48 -8.92 7.05
CA LEU A 107 6.09 -8.74 7.44
C LEU A 107 5.21 -9.92 7.01
N ILE A 108 5.38 -10.43 5.78
CA ILE A 108 4.56 -11.57 5.31
C ILE A 108 4.84 -12.87 6.05
N ALA A 109 6.00 -12.99 6.71
CA ALA A 109 6.30 -14.12 7.58
C ALA A 109 5.45 -14.09 8.86
N LEU A 110 4.93 -12.92 9.24
CA LEU A 110 4.06 -12.73 10.39
C LEU A 110 2.58 -12.74 9.99
N ARG A 111 2.16 -11.89 9.04
CA ARG A 111 0.76 -11.77 8.56
C ARG A 111 0.71 -11.32 7.09
N PRO A 112 -0.37 -11.59 6.34
CA PRO A 112 -0.57 -11.01 5.01
C PRO A 112 -0.45 -9.49 5.03
N LEU A 113 0.12 -8.93 3.95
CA LEU A 113 0.45 -7.51 3.83
C LEU A 113 -0.29 -6.87 2.66
N TRP A 114 -1.00 -5.79 2.92
CA TRP A 114 -1.43 -4.83 1.91
C TRP A 114 -0.52 -3.60 1.94
N THR A 115 0.09 -3.27 0.79
CA THR A 115 0.90 -2.05 0.66
C THR A 115 0.68 -1.35 -0.67
N LEU A 116 0.74 -0.02 -0.67
CA LEU A 116 0.89 0.76 -1.90
C LEU A 116 2.30 0.57 -2.47
N ALA A 117 2.40 0.56 -3.80
CA ALA A 117 3.67 0.53 -4.52
C ALA A 117 3.51 1.13 -5.93
N PRO A 118 4.61 1.51 -6.60
CA PRO A 118 4.58 1.89 -8.01
C PRO A 118 4.08 0.74 -8.88
N ALA A 119 3.18 1.00 -9.84
CA ALA A 119 2.65 0.01 -10.77
C ALA A 119 3.75 -0.72 -11.57
N ARG A 120 4.89 -0.04 -11.81
CA ARG A 120 6.10 -0.62 -12.42
C ARG A 120 6.67 -1.83 -11.66
N PHE A 121 6.23 -2.09 -10.42
CA PHE A 121 6.59 -3.31 -9.68
C PHE A 121 6.33 -4.56 -10.53
N ALA A 122 5.18 -4.65 -11.21
CA ALA A 122 4.82 -5.80 -12.03
C ALA A 122 5.72 -6.00 -13.26
N HIS A 123 6.43 -4.96 -13.70
CA HIS A 123 7.28 -4.98 -14.89
C HIS A 123 8.78 -5.06 -14.58
N ALA A 124 9.17 -4.85 -13.33
CA ALA A 124 10.57 -4.76 -12.96
C ALA A 124 11.16 -6.16 -12.74
N ALA A 125 12.22 -6.52 -13.46
CA ALA A 125 12.89 -7.83 -13.32
C ALA A 125 13.29 -8.14 -11.86
N ARG A 126 13.72 -7.12 -11.11
CA ARG A 126 14.06 -7.24 -9.68
C ARG A 126 12.88 -7.71 -8.80
N SER A 127 11.64 -7.38 -9.20
CA SER A 127 10.43 -7.75 -8.46
C SER A 127 10.04 -9.22 -8.60
N ALA A 128 10.61 -9.94 -9.57
CA ALA A 128 10.30 -11.35 -9.80
C ALA A 128 10.40 -12.21 -8.53
N THR A 129 11.33 -11.90 -7.63
CA THR A 129 11.52 -12.62 -6.34
C THR A 129 10.36 -12.50 -5.35
N LEU A 130 9.47 -11.52 -5.54
CA LEU A 130 8.30 -11.28 -4.68
C LEU A 130 6.97 -11.56 -5.40
N VAL A 131 6.97 -11.59 -6.73
CA VAL A 131 5.74 -11.74 -7.54
C VAL A 131 5.01 -13.04 -7.20
N ASP A 132 5.73 -14.14 -6.96
CA ASP A 132 5.10 -15.43 -6.59
C ASP A 132 4.31 -15.37 -5.28
N ARG A 133 4.65 -14.43 -4.38
CA ARG A 133 3.95 -14.19 -3.11
C ARG A 133 2.93 -13.06 -3.21
N CYS A 134 2.87 -12.36 -4.34
CA CYS A 134 1.90 -11.31 -4.61
C CYS A 134 0.62 -11.94 -5.16
N SER A 135 -0.48 -11.80 -4.43
CA SER A 135 -1.77 -12.36 -4.78
C SER A 135 -2.67 -11.38 -5.54
N HIS A 136 -2.51 -10.07 -5.30
CA HIS A 136 -3.36 -9.04 -5.89
C HIS A 136 -2.52 -7.86 -6.35
N ILE A 137 -2.83 -7.36 -7.55
CA ILE A 137 -2.47 -6.01 -8.00
C ILE A 137 -3.80 -5.28 -8.22
N VAL A 138 -4.09 -4.28 -7.38
CA VAL A 138 -5.33 -3.50 -7.47
C VAL A 138 -5.02 -2.08 -7.92
N CYS A 139 -5.56 -1.70 -9.08
CA CYS A 139 -5.35 -0.36 -9.64
C CYS A 139 -6.08 0.71 -8.83
N VAL A 140 -5.39 1.81 -8.54
CA VAL A 140 -5.99 3.03 -7.99
C VAL A 140 -6.08 4.11 -9.07
N PRO A 141 -6.97 5.11 -8.95
CA PRO A 141 -6.89 6.30 -9.80
C PRO A 141 -5.53 6.98 -9.62
N ARG A 142 -5.15 7.82 -10.59
CA ARG A 142 -3.95 8.64 -10.46
C ARG A 142 -4.04 9.50 -9.19
N LEU A 143 -3.03 9.34 -8.34
CA LEU A 143 -2.97 9.97 -7.04
C LEU A 143 -2.27 11.32 -7.11
N GLN A 144 -2.66 12.20 -6.19
CA GLN A 144 -1.99 13.46 -5.92
C GLN A 144 -1.38 13.35 -4.52
N TRP A 145 -0.05 13.32 -4.44
CA TRP A 145 0.68 13.11 -3.19
C TRP A 145 0.95 14.40 -2.43
N ILE A 146 0.99 15.54 -3.13
CA ILE A 146 1.22 16.85 -2.55
C ILE A 146 -0.11 17.63 -2.62
N PRO A 147 -0.79 17.84 -1.50
CA PRO A 147 -2.03 18.61 -1.47
C PRO A 147 -1.83 20.04 -2.02
N GLY A 148 -2.81 20.56 -2.75
CA GLY A 148 -2.80 21.95 -3.22
C GLY A 148 -2.00 22.23 -4.50
N THR A 149 -1.26 21.25 -5.03
CA THR A 149 -0.66 21.37 -6.38
C THR A 149 -1.69 21.08 -7.46
N ARG A 150 -1.46 21.53 -8.70
CA ARG A 150 -2.28 21.10 -9.85
C ARG A 150 -1.82 19.76 -10.42
N ASP A 151 -0.59 19.39 -10.12
CA ASP A 151 0.07 18.25 -10.73
C ASP A 151 -0.35 16.95 -10.05
N GLN A 152 -0.88 16.05 -10.87
CA GLN A 152 -1.06 14.66 -10.50
C GLN A 152 0.28 13.93 -10.60
N SER A 153 0.47 12.87 -9.82
CA SER A 153 1.66 12.02 -9.91
C SER A 153 1.91 11.60 -11.36
N THR A 154 3.17 11.64 -11.80
CA THR A 154 3.57 11.06 -13.09
C THR A 154 3.67 9.53 -13.04
N GLN A 155 3.75 8.97 -11.83
CA GLN A 155 3.84 7.54 -11.56
C GLN A 155 2.48 6.98 -11.14
N ASP A 156 2.05 5.92 -11.82
CA ASP A 156 0.87 5.17 -11.42
C ASP A 156 1.19 4.29 -10.20
N THR A 157 0.22 4.19 -9.29
CA THR A 157 0.32 3.45 -8.03
C THR A 157 -0.70 2.31 -8.04
N VAL A 158 -0.41 1.24 -7.31
CA VAL A 158 -1.31 0.11 -7.10
C VAL A 158 -1.26 -0.32 -5.64
N TRP A 159 -2.33 -0.94 -5.16
CA TRP A 159 -2.26 -1.78 -3.98
C TRP A 159 -1.72 -3.16 -4.37
N LEU A 160 -0.78 -3.67 -3.57
CA LEU A 160 -0.27 -5.03 -3.66
C LEU A 160 -0.69 -5.80 -2.41
N ARG A 161 -1.17 -7.03 -2.59
CA ARG A 161 -1.38 -7.97 -1.48
C ARG A 161 -0.34 -9.06 -1.52
N PHE A 162 0.50 -9.15 -0.49
CA PHE A 162 1.45 -10.23 -0.32
C PHE A 162 1.02 -11.20 0.79
N ASP A 163 1.34 -12.46 0.59
CA ASP A 163 1.06 -13.53 1.55
C ASP A 163 2.15 -14.59 1.43
N ALA A 164 2.73 -15.01 2.56
CA ALA A 164 3.79 -16.03 2.55
C ALA A 164 3.28 -17.37 2.00
N SER A 165 2.01 -17.70 2.12
CA SER A 165 1.48 -18.96 1.58
C SER A 165 1.16 -18.88 0.09
N HIS A 166 0.95 -17.68 -0.47
CA HIS A 166 0.54 -17.51 -1.87
C HIS A 166 1.60 -17.98 -2.86
N ARG A 167 1.13 -18.50 -3.99
CA ARG A 167 1.93 -19.10 -5.06
C ARG A 167 1.18 -18.88 -6.37
N GLY A 168 1.89 -18.65 -7.48
CA GLY A 168 1.27 -18.52 -8.82
C GLY A 168 1.04 -17.08 -9.31
N GLY A 169 1.54 -16.07 -8.60
CA GLY A 169 1.50 -14.67 -9.04
C GLY A 169 0.14 -13.98 -8.84
N PRO A 170 0.05 -12.68 -9.16
CA PRO A 170 -1.09 -11.86 -8.76
C PRO A 170 -2.25 -11.93 -9.76
N HIS A 171 -3.48 -11.87 -9.23
CA HIS A 171 -4.63 -11.44 -10.02
C HIS A 171 -4.60 -9.92 -10.20
N PHE A 172 -4.86 -9.45 -11.42
CA PHE A 172 -4.86 -8.03 -11.77
C PHE A 172 -6.29 -7.48 -11.75
N TYR A 173 -6.56 -6.53 -10.85
CA TYR A 173 -7.86 -5.89 -10.68
C TYR A 173 -7.81 -4.49 -11.31
N PRO A 174 -8.35 -4.31 -12.54
CA PRO A 174 -8.33 -3.03 -13.22
C PRO A 174 -9.23 -2.02 -12.51
N ARG A 175 -9.04 -0.73 -12.80
CA ARG A 175 -9.95 0.30 -12.32
C ARG A 175 -11.30 0.13 -12.98
N GLU A 176 -12.31 -0.25 -12.21
CA GLU A 176 -13.69 -0.24 -12.68
C GLU A 176 -14.13 1.19 -12.97
N THR A 177 -14.47 1.47 -14.22
CA THR A 177 -15.31 2.62 -14.56
C THR A 177 -16.75 2.19 -14.37
N ARG A 178 -17.59 2.98 -13.68
CA ARG A 178 -19.05 2.85 -13.80
C ARG A 178 -19.42 3.04 -15.27
N SER A 179 -19.50 1.94 -16.01
CA SER A 179 -20.01 1.86 -17.38
C SER A 179 -20.59 0.48 -17.54
N ALA A 180 -21.83 0.44 -18.05
CA ALA A 180 -22.54 -0.77 -18.41
C ALA A 180 -21.64 -1.68 -19.23
N ASP A 181 -21.73 -2.98 -18.96
CA ASP A 181 -21.09 -4.02 -19.75
C ASP A 181 -21.40 -3.78 -21.24
N PRO A 182 -20.40 -3.47 -22.09
CA PRO A 182 -20.62 -3.22 -23.51
C PRO A 182 -21.09 -4.48 -24.25
N TRP A 183 -21.09 -5.64 -23.58
CA TRP A 183 -21.57 -6.93 -24.07
C TRP A 183 -22.84 -7.42 -23.36
N ALA A 184 -23.42 -6.65 -22.43
CA ALA A 184 -24.73 -6.96 -21.88
C ALA A 184 -25.76 -6.87 -23.01
N THR A 185 -26.03 -8.01 -23.62
CA THR A 185 -27.10 -8.15 -24.59
C THR A 185 -28.40 -8.08 -23.81
N GLU A 186 -29.24 -7.09 -24.14
CA GLU A 186 -30.61 -7.04 -23.65
C GLU A 186 -31.29 -8.37 -24.02
N ALA A 187 -31.67 -9.13 -22.99
CA ALA A 187 -32.46 -10.34 -23.10
C ALA A 187 -33.96 -10.00 -23.11
#